data_AF-I4Z3D4-F1
#
_entry.id   AF-I4Z3D4-F1
#
_cell.length_a   1.000
_cell.length_b   1.000
_cell.length_c   1.000
_cell.angle_alpha   90.00
_cell.angle_beta   90.00
_cell.angle_gamma   90.00
#
_symmetry.space_group_name_H-M   'P 1'
#
loop_
_entity.id
_entity.type
_entity.pdbx_description
1 polymer ?
#
loop_
_entity_poly.entity_id
_entity_poly.type
_entity_poly.pdbx_seq_one_letter_code
_entity_poly.pdbx_strand_id
1 'polypeptide(L)' 'MSLFKRRRFPAEIILLCVRWYCKYGISYRDLAEMMQERGVEVDPSTIMRWVHHYAPEIEKRVRRYQGHRSGSWRQYVAQC' A
#
# COMPACT_ATOMS: atom_id res chain seq x y z
N MET A 1 16.96 -0.91 8.72
CA MET A 1 16.15 -1.93 9.44
C MET A 1 14.98 -2.33 8.55
N SER A 2 14.82 -3.62 8.26
CA SER A 2 13.88 -4.15 7.25
C SER A 2 12.41 -3.98 7.70
N LEU A 3 11.65 -3.11 7.00
CA LEU A 3 10.23 -2.84 7.24
C LEU A 3 9.34 -4.10 7.31
N PHE A 4 9.75 -5.17 6.64
CA PHE A 4 8.95 -6.37 6.43
C PHE A 4 9.43 -7.60 7.21
N LYS A 5 10.36 -7.44 8.17
CA LYS A 5 10.86 -8.59 8.96
C LYS A 5 9.71 -9.21 9.77
N ARG A 6 9.58 -10.55 9.73
CA ARG A 6 8.61 -11.35 10.51
C ARG A 6 7.13 -11.12 10.17
N ARG A 7 6.80 -10.80 8.92
CA ARG A 7 5.39 -10.73 8.47
C ARG A 7 4.92 -12.08 7.92
N ARG A 8 3.66 -12.41 8.19
CA ARG A 8 2.97 -13.60 7.65
C ARG A 8 2.89 -13.56 6.11
N PHE A 9 2.88 -12.35 5.53
CA PHE A 9 2.77 -12.13 4.09
C PHE A 9 4.09 -11.60 3.52
N PRO A 10 4.43 -11.98 2.28
CA PRO A 10 5.57 -11.40 1.57
C PRO A 10 5.46 -9.88 1.49
N ALA A 11 6.60 -9.20 1.60
CA ALA A 11 6.68 -7.73 1.47
C ALA A 11 6.04 -7.22 0.17
N GLU A 12 6.18 -7.98 -0.91
CA GLU A 12 5.65 -7.67 -2.23
C GLU A 12 4.12 -7.60 -2.25
N ILE A 13 3.43 -8.51 -1.56
CA ILE A 13 1.97 -8.51 -1.43
C ILE A 13 1.51 -7.27 -0.68
N ILE A 14 2.16 -6.97 0.44
CA ILE A 14 1.86 -5.79 1.27
C ILE A 14 2.04 -4.51 0.45
N LEU A 15 3.17 -4.38 -0.26
CA LEU A 15 3.46 -3.23 -1.11
C LEU A 15 2.48 -3.11 -2.27
N LEU A 16 2.07 -4.23 -2.88
CA LEU A 16 1.11 -4.24 -3.97
C LEU A 16 -0.25 -3.71 -3.52
N CYS A 17 -0.79 -4.22 -2.40
CA CYS A 17 -2.07 -3.75 -1.86
C CYS A 17 -2.03 -2.26 -1.53
N VAL A 18 -0.98 -1.79 -0.84
CA VAL A 18 -0.83 -0.38 -0.46
C VAL A 18 -0.69 0.51 -1.70
N ARG A 19 0.06 0.07 -2.71
CA ARG A 19 0.20 0.78 -3.98
C ARG A 19 -1.13 0.88 -4.72
N TRP A 20 -1.89 -0.20 -4.79
CA TRP A 20 -3.17 -0.22 -5.50
C TRP A 20 -4.22 0.64 -4.80
N TYR A 21 -4.25 0.61 -3.47
CA TYR A 21 -5.07 1.50 -2.66
C TYR A 21 -4.74 2.98 -2.96
N CYS A 22 -3.49 3.42 -2.74
CA CYS A 22 -3.14 4.83 -2.93
C CYS A 22 -3.15 5.28 -4.41
N LYS A 23 -2.96 4.37 -5.39
CA LYS A 23 -2.92 4.74 -6.83
C LYS A 23 -4.30 4.78 -7.49
N TYR A 24 -5.17 3.84 -7.16
CA TYR A 24 -6.43 3.61 -7.87
C TYR A 24 -7.67 3.80 -6.98
N GLY A 25 -7.50 4.01 -5.67
CA GLY A 25 -8.63 4.20 -4.74
C GLY A 25 -9.49 2.95 -4.56
N ILE A 26 -8.93 1.76 -4.83
CA ILE A 26 -9.65 0.48 -4.71
C ILE A 26 -10.04 0.24 -3.24
N SER A 27 -11.26 -0.24 -2.98
CA SER A 27 -11.69 -0.49 -1.61
C SER A 27 -10.91 -1.63 -0.96
N TYR A 28 -10.85 -1.66 0.38
CA TYR A 28 -10.20 -2.74 1.11
C TYR A 28 -10.82 -4.12 0.84
N ARG A 29 -12.12 -4.17 0.55
CA ARG A 29 -12.84 -5.39 0.22
C ARG A 29 -12.45 -5.90 -1.15
N ASP A 30 -12.47 -5.02 -2.16
CA ASP A 30 -12.08 -5.39 -3.52
C ASP A 30 -10.60 -5.82 -3.55
N LEU A 31 -9.73 -5.17 -2.78
CA LEU A 31 -8.34 -5.61 -2.65
C LEU A 31 -8.22 -7.01 -2.03
N ALA A 32 -9.04 -7.34 -1.04
CA ALA A 32 -9.06 -8.67 -0.45
C ALA A 32 -9.55 -9.72 -1.45
N GLU A 33 -10.61 -9.42 -2.21
CA GLU A 33 -11.13 -10.30 -3.28
C GLU A 33 -10.09 -10.51 -4.39
N MET A 34 -9.43 -9.44 -4.86
CA MET A 34 -8.34 -9.55 -5.85
C MET A 34 -7.14 -10.35 -5.34
N MET A 35 -6.84 -10.28 -4.03
CA MET A 35 -5.79 -11.11 -3.44
C MET A 35 -6.24 -12.58 -3.35
N GLN A 36 -7.51 -12.82 -3.05
CA GLN A 36 -8.10 -14.15 -3.02
C GLN A 36 -8.07 -14.82 -4.40
N GLU A 37 -8.39 -14.09 -5.48
CA GLU A 37 -8.24 -14.55 -6.86
C GLU A 37 -6.79 -14.96 -7.20
N ARG A 38 -5.81 -14.34 -6.52
CA ARG A 38 -4.38 -14.65 -6.65
C ARG A 38 -3.90 -15.75 -5.70
N GLY A 39 -4.81 -16.42 -5.01
CA GLY A 39 -4.52 -17.48 -4.04
C GLY A 39 -4.00 -16.98 -2.70
N VAL A 40 -4.18 -15.69 -2.38
CA VAL A 40 -3.74 -15.10 -1.11
C VAL A 40 -4.96 -14.66 -0.30
N GLU A 41 -5.29 -15.44 0.72
CA GLU A 41 -6.37 -15.09 1.64
C GLU A 41 -5.92 -13.99 2.61
N VAL A 42 -6.48 -12.79 2.45
CA VAL A 42 -6.19 -11.62 3.29
C VAL A 42 -7.50 -10.98 3.72
N ASP A 43 -7.68 -10.79 5.02
CA ASP A 43 -8.82 -10.05 5.53
C ASP A 43 -8.72 -8.54 5.20
N PRO A 44 -9.81 -7.86 4.81
CA PRO A 44 -9.81 -6.42 4.52
C PRO A 44 -9.22 -5.56 5.65
N SER A 45 -9.41 -5.93 6.92
CA SER A 45 -8.84 -5.20 8.07
C SER A 45 -7.32 -5.32 8.16
N THR A 46 -6.74 -6.38 7.59
CA THR A 46 -5.29 -6.57 7.49
C THR A 46 -4.72 -5.62 6.45
N ILE A 47 -5.40 -5.46 5.32
CA ILE A 47 -5.04 -4.50 4.28
C ILE A 47 -5.13 -3.07 4.79
N MET A 48 -6.21 -2.73 5.51
CA MET A 48 -6.36 -1.43 6.18
C MET A 48 -5.18 -1.15 7.11
N ARG A 49 -4.79 -2.11 7.95
CA ARG A 49 -3.61 -1.97 8.84
C ARG A 49 -2.31 -1.76 8.07
N TRP A 50 -2.13 -2.41 6.92
CA TRP A 50 -0.97 -2.19 6.06
C TRP A 50 -0.94 -0.80 5.47
N VAL A 51 -2.07 -0.31 4.95
CA VAL A 51 -2.18 1.05 4.40
C VAL A 51 -1.82 2.07 5.47
N HIS A 52 -2.47 2.04 6.64
CA HIS A 52 -2.17 2.99 7.71
C HIS A 52 -0.71 2.97 8.17
N HIS A 53 -0.07 1.78 8.19
CA HIS A 53 1.29 1.65 8.68
C HIS A 53 2.35 2.00 7.63
N TYR A 54 2.18 1.53 6.38
CA TYR A 54 3.20 1.62 5.36
C TYR A 54 3.02 2.79 4.41
N ALA A 55 1.80 3.30 4.18
CA ALA A 55 1.58 4.47 3.33
C ALA A 55 2.45 5.68 3.74
N PRO A 56 2.47 6.13 5.01
CA PRO A 56 3.30 7.28 5.41
C PRO A 56 4.81 7.00 5.29
N GLU A 57 5.23 5.75 5.51
CA GLU A 57 6.64 5.36 5.40
C GLU A 57 7.11 5.30 3.93
N ILE A 58 6.24 4.85 3.03
CA ILE A 58 6.48 4.87 1.59
C ILE A 58 6.51 6.31 1.09
N GLU A 59 5.55 7.14 1.51
CA GLU A 59 5.50 8.56 1.16
C GLU A 59 6.79 9.28 1.54
N LYS A 60 7.24 9.17 2.81
CA LYS A 60 8.48 9.81 3.29
C LYS A 60 9.70 9.43 2.46
N ARG A 61 9.78 8.18 2.00
CA ARG A 61 10.90 7.69 1.20
C ARG A 61 10.81 8.17 -0.24
N VAL A 62 9.64 8.03 -0.86
CA VAL A 62 9.39 8.44 -2.25
C VAL A 62 9.54 9.95 -2.40
N ARG A 63 9.11 10.75 -1.42
CA ARG A 63 9.26 12.21 -1.41
C ARG A 63 10.71 12.67 -1.56
N ARG A 64 11.69 11.88 -1.08
CA ARG A 64 13.13 12.19 -1.25
C ARG A 64 13.63 12.02 -2.68
N TYR A 65 12.99 11.15 -3.44
CA TYR A 65 13.31 10.89 -4.85
C TYR A 65 12.44 11.74 -5.80
N GLN A 66 11.47 12.47 -5.25
CA GLN A 66 10.58 13.34 -5.99
C GLN A 66 11.12 14.76 -6.05
N GLY A 67 11.66 15.15 -7.21
CA GLY A 67 11.98 16.54 -7.51
C GLY A 67 10.72 17.42 -7.54
N HIS A 68 10.92 18.75 -7.52
CA HIS A 68 9.90 19.80 -7.39
C HIS A 68 8.70 19.76 -8.38
N ARG A 69 8.67 18.82 -9.34
CA ARG A 69 7.67 18.68 -10.40
C ARG A 69 6.65 17.54 -10.22
N SER A 70 6.73 16.73 -9.16
CA SER A 70 5.82 15.59 -8.98
C SER A 70 4.48 15.98 -8.36
N GLY A 71 3.69 16.79 -9.07
CA GLY A 71 2.34 17.17 -8.65
C GLY A 71 1.38 15.98 -8.55
N SER A 72 1.59 14.89 -9.30
CA SER A 72 0.64 13.76 -9.32
C SER A 72 0.59 12.95 -8.03
N TRP A 73 1.65 12.98 -7.20
CA TRP A 73 1.67 12.24 -5.93
C TRP A 73 1.01 12.95 -4.75
N ARG A 74 0.81 14.28 -4.83
CA ARG A 74 -0.02 14.98 -3.83
C ARG A 74 -1.49 14.52 -3.86
N GLN A 75 -1.98 14.07 -5.02
CA GLN A 75 -3.32 13.48 -5.12
C GLN A 75 -3.36 12.04 -4.56
N TYR A 76 -2.33 11.22 -4.78
CA TYR A 76 -2.26 9.84 -4.29
C TYR A 76 -2.21 9.72 -2.76
N VAL A 77 -1.66 10.72 -2.07
CA VAL A 77 -1.59 10.74 -0.60
C VAL A 77 -2.88 11.28 0.02
N ALA A 78 -3.70 12.04 -0.70
CA ALA A 78 -4.97 12.57 -0.15
C ALA A 78 -6.08 11.52 -0.03
N GLN A 79 -5.91 10.35 -0.67
CA GLN A 79 -6.78 9.18 -0.53
C GLN A 79 -6.25 8.15 0.47
N CYS A 80 -5.02 8.37 0.94
CA CYS A 80 -4.45 7.74 2.11
C CYS A 80 -4.50 8.77 3.27
#